data_AF-A0A4Q3SXC6-F1
#
_entry.id   AF-A0A4Q3SXC6-F1
#
_cell.length_a   1.000
_cell.length_b   1.000
_cell.length_c   1.000
_cell.angle_alpha   90.00
_cell.angle_beta   90.00
_cell.angle_gamma   90.00
#
_symmetry.space_group_name_H-M   'P 1'
#
loop_
_entity.id
_entity.type
_entity.pdbx_description
1 polymer ?
#
loop_
_entity_poly.entity_id
_entity_poly.type
_entity_poly.pdbx_seq_one_letter_code
_entity_poly.pdbx_strand_id
1 'polypeptide(L)'
;VGLSTATFVPGSAGHSWQNVAAGGMSIGLKGAGVAAKTLSITGAELFSNPELITQAKAELKERQGADFKYKAMVGDRKPPLDYRKAGGSE
;
A
#
# COMPACT_ATOMS: atom_id res chain seq x y z
N VAL A 1 -7.27 5.29 -0.37
CA VAL A 1 -7.23 5.41 1.11
C VAL A 1 -6.35 4.30 1.65
N GLY A 2 -5.50 4.58 2.63
CA GLY A 2 -4.60 3.61 3.26
C GLY A 2 -4.13 4.12 4.62
N LEU A 3 -3.49 3.24 5.40
CA LEU A 3 -2.86 3.59 6.68
C LEU A 3 -1.42 4.07 6.44
N SER A 4 -1.07 5.23 6.99
CA SER A 4 0.30 5.72 7.06
C SER A 4 0.68 5.99 8.51
N THR A 5 1.86 5.55 8.92
CA THR A 5 2.43 5.82 10.25
C THR A 5 3.79 6.51 10.11
N ALA A 6 4.16 7.31 11.10
CA ALA A 6 5.42 8.05 11.09
C ALA A 6 6.61 7.11 11.37
N THR A 7 7.21 6.60 10.30
CA THR A 7 8.45 5.80 10.35
C THR A 7 9.67 6.55 9.81
N PHE A 8 9.45 7.69 9.15
CA PHE A 8 10.47 8.56 8.58
C PHE A 8 10.38 9.98 9.15
N VAL A 9 11.47 10.73 9.05
CA VAL A 9 11.49 12.16 9.37
C VAL A 9 10.77 12.93 8.26
N PRO A 10 9.83 13.84 8.58
CA PRO A 10 9.14 14.66 7.58
C PRO A 10 10.10 15.36 6.61
N GLY A 11 9.76 15.35 5.32
CA GLY A 11 10.57 15.96 4.25
C GLY A 11 11.64 15.05 3.64
N SER A 12 11.83 13.83 4.15
CA SER A 12 12.76 12.85 3.55
C SER A 12 12.17 12.22 2.27
N ALA A 13 12.96 12.16 1.21
CA ALA A 13 12.54 11.54 -0.06
C ALA A 13 12.35 10.02 0.10
N GLY A 14 11.38 9.45 -0.63
CA GLY A 14 11.21 7.99 -0.71
C GLY A 14 12.44 7.31 -1.32
N HIS A 15 12.69 6.05 -0.95
CA HIS A 15 13.85 5.27 -1.43
C HIS A 15 15.22 5.96 -1.19
N SER A 16 15.35 6.68 -0.08
CA SER A 16 16.58 7.41 0.28
C SER A 16 17.34 6.76 1.43
N TRP A 17 18.64 7.05 1.54
CA TRP A 17 19.48 6.55 2.63
C TRP A 17 19.03 7.11 3.99
N GLN A 18 18.47 8.33 4.02
CA GLN A 18 17.92 8.95 5.22
C GLN A 18 16.78 8.11 5.81
N ASN A 19 15.90 7.56 4.96
CA ASN A 19 14.82 6.68 5.42
C ASN A 19 15.35 5.32 5.89
N VAL A 20 16.40 4.79 5.25
CA VAL A 20 17.08 3.57 5.70
C VAL A 20 17.68 3.77 7.11
N ALA A 21 18.38 4.89 7.32
CA ALA A 21 18.94 5.24 8.61
C ALA A 21 17.84 5.42 9.68
N ALA A 22 16.75 6.13 9.36
CA ALA A 22 15.61 6.31 10.26
C ALA A 22 14.94 4.99 10.66
N GLY A 23 14.90 4.01 9.75
CA GLY A 23 14.37 2.67 9.99
C GLY A 23 15.07 1.93 11.13
N GLY A 24 16.40 2.10 11.26
CA GLY A 24 17.20 1.51 12.34
C GLY A 24 17.09 2.25 13.68
N MET A 25 16.40 3.38 13.72
CA MET A 25 16.25 4.22 14.91
C MET A 25 14.90 4.04 15.59
N SER A 26 14.75 4.66 16.77
CA SER A 26 13.53 4.55 17.57
C SER A 26 12.26 5.02 16.85
N ILE A 27 12.35 6.01 15.95
CA ILE A 27 11.21 6.46 15.14
C ILE A 27 10.69 5.36 14.21
N GLY A 28 11.59 4.64 13.52
CA GLY A 28 11.23 3.53 12.65
C GLY A 28 10.52 2.40 13.40
N LEU A 29 11.12 1.95 14.51
CA LEU A 29 10.56 0.87 15.34
C LEU A 29 9.23 1.26 16.00
N LYS A 30 9.11 2.47 16.54
CA LYS A 30 7.87 2.94 17.17
C LYS A 30 6.76 3.14 16.14
N GLY A 31 7.05 3.73 14.99
CA GLY A 31 6.10 3.88 13.90
C GLY A 31 5.60 2.52 13.38
N ALA A 32 6.53 1.57 13.16
CA ALA A 32 6.18 0.21 12.78
C ALA A 32 5.33 -0.49 13.85
N GLY A 33 5.61 -0.26 15.13
CA GLY A 33 4.81 -0.77 16.24
C GLY A 33 3.36 -0.26 16.23
N VAL A 34 3.14 1.02 15.93
CA VAL A 34 1.80 1.58 15.73
C VAL A 34 1.11 0.90 14.55
N ALA A 35 1.79 0.80 13.40
CA ALA A 35 1.23 0.16 12.21
C ALA A 35 0.80 -1.29 12.49
N ALA A 36 1.67 -2.07 13.14
CA ALA A 36 1.40 -3.46 13.49
C ALA A 36 0.18 -3.59 14.39
N LYS A 37 0.07 -2.76 15.45
CA LYS A 37 -1.07 -2.78 16.37
C LYS A 37 -2.36 -2.40 15.66
N THR A 38 -2.36 -1.31 14.90
CA THR A 38 -3.55 -0.86 14.15
C THR A 38 -4.03 -1.93 13.19
N LEU A 39 -3.16 -2.47 12.33
CA LEU A 39 -3.55 -3.49 11.36
C LEU A 39 -4.05 -4.78 12.03
N SER A 40 -3.38 -5.21 13.11
CA SER A 40 -3.75 -6.45 13.81
C SER A 40 -5.10 -6.34 14.50
N ILE A 41 -5.35 -5.23 15.21
CA ILE A 41 -6.62 -5.01 15.92
C ILE A 41 -7.76 -4.81 14.92
N THR A 42 -7.55 -4.02 13.86
CA THR A 42 -8.53 -3.89 12.78
C THR A 42 -8.85 -5.24 12.15
N GLY A 43 -7.85 -6.08 11.88
CA GLY A 43 -8.06 -7.44 11.38
C GLY A 43 -8.90 -8.29 12.33
N ALA A 44 -8.59 -8.27 13.63
CA ALA A 44 -9.34 -9.01 14.65
C ALA A 44 -10.81 -8.55 14.74
N GLU A 45 -11.07 -7.24 14.68
CA GLU A 45 -12.43 -6.69 14.66
C GLU A 45 -13.21 -7.12 13.42
N LEU A 46 -12.58 -7.06 12.24
CA LEU A 46 -13.21 -7.51 11.00
C LEU A 46 -13.56 -9.00 11.04
N PHE A 47 -12.67 -9.85 11.56
CA PHE A 47 -12.97 -11.29 11.70
C PHE A 47 -14.08 -11.58 12.71
N SER A 48 -14.19 -10.77 13.76
CA SER A 48 -15.19 -10.96 14.82
C SER A 48 -16.55 -10.34 14.47
N ASN A 49 -16.61 -9.47 13.45
CA ASN A 49 -17.82 -8.76 13.06
C ASN A 49 -18.05 -8.80 11.53
N PRO A 50 -18.68 -9.87 11.01
CA PRO A 50 -18.96 -10.01 9.58
C PRO A 50 -19.85 -8.89 8.99
N GLU A 51 -20.72 -8.29 9.80
CA GLU A 51 -21.59 -7.19 9.40
C GLU A 51 -20.78 -5.95 9.00
N LEU A 52 -19.70 -5.66 9.72
CA LEU A 52 -18.78 -4.56 9.40
C LEU A 52 -18.14 -4.74 8.01
N ILE A 53 -17.82 -5.97 7.63
CA ILE A 53 -17.28 -6.29 6.29
C ILE A 53 -18.35 -6.01 5.22
N THR A 54 -19.60 -6.36 5.47
CA THR A 54 -20.72 -6.09 4.54
C THR A 54 -20.88 -4.59 4.32
N GLN A 55 -20.89 -3.81 5.40
CA GLN A 55 -21.02 -2.34 5.34
C GLN A 55 -19.84 -1.70 4.61
N ALA A 56 -18.60 -2.09 4.94
CA ALA A 56 -17.40 -1.58 4.28
C ALA A 56 -17.36 -1.89 2.77
N LYS A 57 -17.85 -3.07 2.36
CA LYS A 57 -17.98 -3.43 0.94
C LYS A 57 -19.05 -2.62 0.22
N ALA A 58 -20.17 -2.34 0.89
CA ALA A 58 -21.23 -1.50 0.33
C ALA A 58 -20.71 -0.06 0.10
N GLU A 59 -20.06 0.52 1.11
CA GLU A 59 -19.41 1.83 1.02
C GLU A 59 -18.37 1.89 -0.11
N LEU A 60 -17.52 0.85 -0.25
CA LEU A 60 -16.52 0.80 -1.33
C LEU A 60 -17.18 0.85 -2.71
N LYS A 61 -18.25 0.09 -2.93
CA LYS A 61 -18.97 0.07 -4.21
C LYS A 61 -19.61 1.42 -4.51
N GLU A 62 -20.20 2.06 -3.50
CA GLU A 62 -20.77 3.40 -3.62
C GLU A 62 -19.70 4.41 -4.05
N ARG A 63 -18.54 4.43 -3.36
CA ARG A 63 -17.44 5.34 -3.67
C ARG A 63 -16.78 5.09 -5.02
N GLN A 64 -16.75 3.85 -5.48
CA GLN A 64 -16.23 3.49 -6.81
C GLN A 64 -17.14 4.00 -7.93
N GLY A 65 -18.45 4.03 -7.70
CA GLY A 65 -19.47 4.34 -8.69
C GLY A 65 -19.91 3.10 -9.48
N ALA A 66 -21.16 3.10 -9.92
CA ALA A 66 -21.80 1.95 -10.58
C ALA A 66 -21.10 1.50 -11.88
N ASP A 67 -20.48 2.45 -12.58
CA ASP A 67 -19.81 2.21 -13.87
C ASP A 67 -18.30 1.95 -13.75
N PHE A 68 -17.80 1.77 -12.52
CA PHE A 68 -16.38 1.52 -12.29
C PHE A 68 -15.93 0.22 -12.97
N LYS A 69 -15.08 0.33 -13.99
CA LYS A 69 -14.40 -0.78 -14.63
C LYS A 69 -12.92 -0.71 -14.31
N TYR A 70 -12.42 -1.70 -13.57
CA TYR A 70 -10.99 -1.81 -13.29
C TYR A 70 -10.21 -1.95 -14.61
N LYS A 71 -9.21 -1.09 -14.79
CA LYS A 71 -8.25 -1.18 -15.89
C LYS A 71 -6.85 -1.15 -15.30
N ALA A 72 -6.06 -2.18 -15.57
CA ALA A 72 -4.68 -2.23 -15.13
C ALA A 72 -3.87 -1.11 -15.80
N MET A 73 -3.07 -0.36 -15.03
CA MET A 73 -2.21 0.71 -15.58
C MET A 73 -1.15 0.17 -16.55
N VAL A 74 -0.83 -1.13 -16.45
CA VAL A 74 0.11 -1.79 -17.35
C VAL A 74 -0.49 -2.14 -18.71
N GLY A 75 -1.82 -2.05 -18.88
CA GLY A 75 -2.54 -2.47 -20.08
C GLY A 75 -2.40 -3.96 -20.39
N ASP A 76 -2.65 -4.34 -21.64
CA ASP A 76 -2.59 -5.74 -22.12
C ASP A 76 -1.23 -6.11 -22.72
N ARG A 77 -0.18 -5.36 -22.40
CA ARG A 77 1.16 -5.59 -22.95
C ARG A 77 1.75 -6.91 -22.44
N LYS A 78 2.49 -7.62 -23.30
CA LYS A 78 3.30 -8.77 -22.88
C LYS A 78 4.33 -8.32 -21.83
N PRO A 79 4.70 -9.19 -20.86
CA PRO A 79 5.79 -8.89 -19.93
C PRO A 79 7.06 -8.50 -20.70
N PRO A 80 7.75 -7.43 -20.31
CA PRO A 80 8.96 -7.01 -20.99
C PRO A 80 10.12 -7.92 -20.58
N LEU A 81 10.16 -9.16 -21.07
CA LEU A 81 11.21 -10.14 -20.73
C LEU A 81 12.58 -9.74 -21.29
N ASP A 82 12.59 -8.87 -22.29
CA ASP A 82 13.79 -8.39 -23.01
C ASP A 82 14.36 -7.08 -22.47
N TYR A 83 13.98 -6.66 -21.26
CA TYR A 83 14.38 -5.39 -20.62
C TYR A 83 15.89 -5.17 -20.43
N ARG A 84 16.74 -6.18 -20.73
CA ARG A 84 18.21 -6.09 -20.72
C ARG A 84 18.83 -6.07 -22.12
N LYS A 85 18.05 -6.19 -23.20
CA LYS A 85 18.59 -6.02 -24.56
C LYS A 85 18.94 -4.54 -24.78
N ALA A 86 20.06 -4.29 -25.45
CA ALA A 86 20.43 -2.94 -25.84
C ALA A 86 19.35 -2.38 -26.78
N GLY A 87 19.02 -1.09 -26.64
CA GLY A 87 18.03 -0.46 -27.53
C GLY A 87 18.48 -0.58 -29.00
N GLY A 88 17.63 -1.18 -29.84
CA GLY A 88 17.87 -1.30 -31.29
C GLY A 88 18.18 -2.72 -31.81
N SER A 89 18.17 -3.76 -30.99
CA SER A 89 18.23 -5.15 -31.50
C SER A 89 16.81 -5.67 -31.78
N GLU A 90 16.37 -5.60 -33.03
CA GLU A 90 15.32 -6.48 -33.57
C GLU A 90 15.87 -7.89 -33.81
#